data_AF-A0A671V1R9-F1
#
_entry.id   AF-A0A671V1R9-F1
#
_cell.length_a   1.000
_cell.length_b   1.000
_cell.length_c   1.000
_cell.angle_alpha   90.00
_cell.angle_beta   90.00
_cell.angle_gamma   90.00
#
_symmetry.space_group_name_H-M   'P 1'
#
loop_
_entity.id
_entity.type
_entity.pdbx_description
1 polymer ?
#
loop_
_entity_poly.entity_id
_entity_poly.type
_entity_poly.pdbx_seq_one_letter_code
_entity_poly.pdbx_strand_id
1 'polypeptide(L)'
;MTMRTLLLVSAAVLLAGVVAASTLPPSLNKNLKSIIDLAEEFNRTFSQVRAYFVEDVGHLAQGRNRCGDKFFCKVHDILHKHEHFAKGKEQKEEKDIVRNLDVYIRDRNANCAALLRNVTSTNVTKPIPELVKHLTDCIRSRNIHGNH
;
A
#
# COMPACT_ATOMS: atom_id res chain seq x y z
N MET A 1 -1.43 -62.79 -34.11
CA MET A 1 -1.90 -62.25 -32.82
C MET A 1 -0.89 -61.17 -32.43
N THR A 2 -1.21 -59.91 -32.16
CA THR A 2 -2.44 -59.28 -31.68
C THR A 2 -2.32 -57.77 -31.93
N MET A 3 -3.48 -57.11 -31.98
CA MET A 3 -3.74 -55.71 -32.34
C MET A 3 -3.15 -54.63 -31.41
N ARG A 4 -2.94 -53.44 -32.04
CA ARG A 4 -3.37 -52.06 -31.66
C ARG A 4 -3.14 -51.55 -30.23
N THR A 5 -2.58 -50.34 -30.11
CA THR A 5 -3.23 -49.06 -29.70
C THR A 5 -2.14 -47.97 -29.50
N LEU A 6 -2.20 -46.84 -30.24
CA LEU A 6 -2.78 -45.51 -29.94
C LEU A 6 -2.01 -44.65 -28.90
N LEU A 7 -1.51 -43.48 -29.33
CA LEU A 7 -2.02 -42.13 -28.99
C LEU A 7 -0.96 -41.04 -29.28
N LEU A 8 -1.26 -40.15 -30.23
CA LEU A 8 -0.56 -38.86 -30.39
C LEU A 8 -1.16 -37.88 -29.38
N VAL A 9 -0.39 -37.52 -28.34
CA VAL A 9 -0.80 -36.48 -27.39
C VAL A 9 -0.26 -35.14 -27.88
N SER A 10 -1.19 -34.29 -28.32
CA SER A 10 -0.97 -32.89 -28.68
C SER A 10 -0.63 -32.07 -27.43
N ALA A 11 0.42 -31.27 -27.49
CA ALA A 11 0.68 -30.21 -26.53
C ALA A 11 0.69 -28.87 -27.27
N ALA A 12 -0.46 -28.20 -27.27
CA ALA A 12 -0.53 -26.79 -27.67
C ALA A 12 0.12 -25.95 -26.56
N VAL A 13 1.30 -25.40 -26.82
CA VAL A 13 1.92 -24.39 -25.96
C VAL A 13 1.25 -23.05 -26.25
N LEU A 14 0.15 -22.78 -25.56
CA LEU A 14 -0.37 -21.42 -25.41
C LEU A 14 0.33 -20.77 -24.21
N LEU A 15 1.49 -20.16 -24.48
CA LEU A 15 2.06 -19.13 -23.60
C LEU A 15 2.05 -17.80 -24.37
N ALA A 16 0.85 -17.36 -24.73
CA ALA A 16 0.61 -15.92 -24.80
C ALA A 16 0.70 -15.43 -23.35
N GLY A 17 1.91 -15.02 -22.95
CA GLY A 17 2.11 -14.34 -21.68
C GLY A 17 1.14 -13.18 -21.64
N VAL A 18 0.09 -13.34 -20.85
CA VAL A 18 -0.70 -12.21 -20.39
C VAL A 18 0.24 -11.46 -19.46
N VAL A 19 1.09 -10.62 -20.03
CA VAL A 19 1.44 -9.38 -19.36
C VAL A 19 0.10 -8.69 -19.24
N ALA A 20 -0.58 -8.94 -18.12
CA ALA A 20 -1.60 -8.04 -17.65
C ALA A 20 -0.85 -6.74 -17.37
N ALA A 21 -0.64 -5.96 -18.44
CA ALA A 21 -0.44 -4.54 -18.33
C ALA A 21 -1.60 -4.11 -17.44
N SER A 22 -1.27 -3.79 -16.19
CA SER A 22 -2.25 -3.39 -15.20
C SER A 22 -2.77 -2.05 -15.70
N THR A 23 -3.78 -2.10 -16.57
CA THR A 23 -4.51 -0.93 -17.02
C THR A 23 -5.12 -0.36 -15.76
N LEU A 24 -4.55 0.76 -15.29
CA LEU A 24 -5.05 1.48 -14.12
C LEU A 24 -6.58 1.61 -14.25
N PRO A 25 -7.37 1.02 -13.35
CA PRO A 25 -8.83 1.11 -13.39
C PRO A 25 -9.30 2.55 -13.07
N PRO A 26 -10.57 2.86 -13.34
CA PRO A 26 -11.04 4.23 -13.59
C PRO A 26 -11.03 5.11 -12.34
N SER A 27 -10.45 6.29 -12.51
CA SER A 27 -10.36 7.41 -11.55
C SER A 27 -9.75 7.07 -10.19
N LEU A 28 -8.45 6.75 -10.20
CA LEU A 28 -7.63 6.91 -8.99
C LEU A 28 -7.85 8.32 -8.43
N ASN A 29 -8.34 8.42 -7.19
CA ASN A 29 -8.44 9.69 -6.48
C ASN A 29 -7.08 10.42 -6.59
N LYS A 30 -7.08 11.67 -7.04
CA LYS A 30 -5.83 12.41 -7.34
C LYS A 30 -4.87 12.44 -6.15
N ASN A 31 -5.39 12.47 -4.92
CA ASN A 31 -4.59 12.43 -3.70
C ASN A 31 -3.93 11.06 -3.52
N LEU A 32 -4.64 9.96 -3.81
CA LEU A 32 -4.08 8.61 -3.78
C LEU A 32 -2.98 8.41 -4.82
N LYS A 33 -3.15 8.96 -6.03
CA LYS A 33 -2.08 8.98 -7.04
C LYS A 33 -0.86 9.74 -6.53
N SER A 34 -1.09 10.94 -5.99
CA SER A 34 -0.02 11.77 -5.43
C SER A 34 0.73 11.04 -4.31
N ILE A 35 0.04 10.28 -3.45
CA ILE A 35 0.68 9.51 -2.39
C ILE A 35 1.59 8.44 -2.97
N ILE A 36 1.15 7.70 -4.01
CA ILE A 36 2.01 6.68 -4.65
C ILE A 36 3.28 7.33 -5.22
N ASP A 37 3.12 8.39 -6.01
CA ASP A 37 4.25 9.06 -6.67
C ASP A 37 5.27 9.60 -5.64
N LEU A 38 4.78 10.16 -4.52
CA LEU A 38 5.62 10.66 -3.43
C LEU A 38 6.25 9.53 -2.61
N ALA A 39 5.52 8.45 -2.34
CA ALA A 39 5.98 7.30 -1.57
C ALA A 39 7.14 6.57 -2.28
N GLU A 40 7.07 6.45 -3.60
CA GLU A 40 8.13 5.85 -4.40
C GLU A 40 9.43 6.68 -4.35
N GLU A 41 9.32 8.00 -4.51
CA GLU A 41 10.48 8.91 -4.43
C GLU A 41 11.07 8.97 -3.01
N PHE A 42 10.20 9.03 -1.98
CA PHE A 42 10.59 9.00 -0.58
C PHE A 42 11.36 7.71 -0.27
N ASN A 43 10.85 6.54 -0.67
CA ASN A 43 11.52 5.27 -0.42
C ASN A 43 12.89 5.18 -1.08
N ARG A 44 13.04 5.66 -2.32
CA ARG A 44 14.33 5.63 -3.03
C ARG A 44 15.41 6.38 -2.28
N THR A 45 15.04 7.52 -1.68
CA THR A 45 15.97 8.42 -1.01
C THR A 45 16.20 8.01 0.45
N PHE A 46 15.15 7.60 1.15
CA PHE A 46 15.18 7.31 2.58
C PHE A 46 15.86 5.97 2.92
N SER A 47 15.70 4.96 2.05
CA SER A 47 16.34 3.65 2.22
C SER A 47 17.88 3.69 2.19
N GLN A 48 18.46 4.80 1.72
CA GLN A 48 19.91 4.99 1.65
C GLN A 48 20.51 5.70 2.88
N VAL A 49 19.69 6.36 3.72
CA VAL A 49 20.22 7.41 4.63
C VAL A 49 19.91 7.16 6.11
N ARG A 50 18.74 6.62 6.51
CA ARG A 50 18.40 6.45 7.95
C ARG A 50 17.44 5.29 8.25
N ALA A 51 17.74 4.56 9.31
CA ALA A 51 16.84 3.56 9.88
C ALA A 51 16.00 4.18 11.01
N TYR A 52 14.98 4.95 10.64
CA TYR A 52 13.91 5.26 11.59
C TYR A 52 12.94 4.09 11.64
N PHE A 53 12.56 3.72 12.87
CA PHE A 53 11.65 2.62 13.14
C PHE A 53 10.34 3.16 13.67
N VAL A 54 9.24 2.62 13.15
CA VAL A 54 7.87 2.98 13.49
C VAL A 54 7.08 1.72 13.76
N GLU A 55 5.93 1.86 14.42
CA GLU A 55 5.04 0.74 14.70
C GLU A 55 4.67 -0.07 13.44
N ASP A 56 4.72 -1.40 13.55
CA ASP A 56 4.34 -2.31 12.48
C ASP A 56 2.81 -2.37 12.31
N VAL A 57 2.34 -1.90 11.15
CA VAL A 57 0.93 -1.89 10.76
C VAL A 57 0.54 -3.08 9.87
N GLY A 58 1.42 -4.08 9.71
CA GLY A 58 1.19 -5.23 8.83
C GLY A 58 -0.13 -5.97 9.10
N HIS A 59 -0.55 -6.04 10.37
CA HIS A 59 -1.83 -6.63 10.77
C HIS A 59 -3.08 -5.90 10.23
N LEU A 60 -2.94 -4.63 9.82
CA LEU A 60 -3.98 -3.84 9.16
C LEU A 60 -3.82 -3.81 7.64
N ALA A 61 -2.63 -4.11 7.13
CA ALA A 61 -2.30 -4.13 5.71
C ALA A 61 -2.49 -5.51 5.05
N GLN A 62 -2.64 -6.57 5.84
CA GLN A 62 -2.72 -7.97 5.39
C GLN A 62 -3.96 -8.68 5.94
N GLY A 63 -4.30 -9.84 5.36
CA GLY A 63 -5.46 -10.64 5.77
C GLY A 63 -6.80 -10.20 5.14
N ARG A 64 -7.92 -10.65 5.73
CA ARG A 64 -9.27 -10.48 5.15
C ARG A 64 -9.81 -9.05 5.20
N ASN A 65 -9.52 -8.31 6.27
CA ASN A 65 -9.99 -6.93 6.48
C ASN A 65 -8.87 -5.91 6.23
N ARG A 66 -7.99 -6.22 5.29
CA ARG A 66 -6.82 -5.41 4.98
C ARG A 66 -7.19 -4.07 4.34
N CYS A 67 -6.33 -3.07 4.52
CA CYS A 67 -6.42 -1.80 3.81
C CYS A 67 -7.74 -1.05 4.01
N GLY A 68 -8.42 -1.30 5.14
CA GLY A 68 -9.61 -0.57 5.58
C GLY A 68 -9.27 0.82 6.15
N ASP A 69 -10.28 1.58 6.57
CA ASP A 69 -10.08 2.94 7.06
C ASP A 69 -9.20 3.00 8.33
N LYS A 70 -9.24 1.95 9.17
CA LYS A 70 -8.32 1.79 10.31
C LYS A 70 -6.85 1.82 9.90
N PHE A 71 -6.50 1.19 8.77
CA PHE A 71 -5.14 1.20 8.25
C PHE A 71 -4.71 2.63 7.92
N PHE A 72 -5.48 3.34 7.10
CA PHE A 72 -5.16 4.70 6.68
C PHE A 72 -5.10 5.68 7.86
N CYS A 73 -6.04 5.57 8.80
CA CYS A 73 -6.02 6.34 10.05
C CYS A 73 -4.74 6.08 10.87
N LYS A 74 -4.31 4.82 10.99
CA LYS A 74 -3.12 4.45 11.77
C LYS A 74 -1.84 4.94 11.10
N VAL A 75 -1.73 4.82 9.77
CA VAL A 75 -0.59 5.36 9.00
C VAL A 75 -0.52 6.89 9.13
N HIS A 76 -1.66 7.58 8.99
CA HIS A 76 -1.72 9.03 9.21
C HIS A 76 -1.29 9.43 10.62
N ASP A 77 -1.79 8.72 11.65
CA ASP A 77 -1.41 8.96 13.05
C ASP A 77 0.10 8.80 13.29
N ILE A 78 0.71 7.73 12.74
CA ILE A 78 2.16 7.50 12.83
C ILE A 78 2.94 8.63 12.16
N LEU A 79 2.64 8.93 10.89
CA LEU A 79 3.39 9.95 10.14
C LEU A 79 3.18 11.36 10.70
N HIS A 80 1.99 11.67 11.23
CA HIS A 80 1.71 12.97 11.82
C HIS A 80 2.37 13.17 13.19
N LYS A 81 2.37 12.15 14.06
CA LYS A 81 2.99 12.24 15.41
C LYS A 81 4.50 12.39 15.38
N HIS A 82 5.13 11.88 14.34
CA HIS A 82 6.58 11.88 14.21
C HIS A 82 7.05 12.93 13.20
N GLU A 83 6.62 14.19 13.39
CA GLU A 83 6.98 15.28 12.50
C GLU A 83 8.50 15.29 12.22
N HIS A 84 8.87 15.10 10.95
CA HIS A 84 10.22 15.29 10.40
C HIS A 84 11.19 14.12 10.61
N PHE A 85 10.76 12.90 10.27
CA PHE A 85 11.71 11.81 10.03
C PHE A 85 12.76 12.19 9.00
N ALA A 86 12.33 12.95 7.98
CA ALA A 86 13.16 13.35 6.88
C ALA A 86 13.57 14.83 6.95
N LYS A 87 14.62 15.22 6.23
CA LYS A 87 15.14 16.59 6.16
C LYS A 87 15.14 17.07 4.71
N GLY A 88 15.12 18.39 4.49
CA GLY A 88 15.22 18.93 3.12
C GLY A 88 14.06 18.48 2.21
N LYS A 89 14.39 17.92 1.04
CA LYS A 89 13.40 17.50 0.03
C LYS A 89 12.47 16.41 0.55
N GLU A 90 13.01 15.40 1.24
CA GLU A 90 12.22 14.30 1.76
C GLU A 90 11.20 14.75 2.83
N GLN A 91 11.54 15.81 3.59
CA GLN A 91 10.62 16.39 4.58
C GLN A 91 9.38 16.99 3.91
N LYS A 92 9.56 17.60 2.73
CA LYS A 92 8.44 18.11 1.94
C LYS A 92 7.56 16.96 1.44
N GLU A 93 8.18 15.89 0.97
CA GLU A 93 7.46 14.69 0.49
C GLU A 93 6.68 14.02 1.62
N GLU A 94 7.28 13.87 2.81
CA GLU A 94 6.60 13.37 4.02
C GLU A 94 5.38 14.24 4.38
N LYS A 95 5.55 15.57 4.42
CA LYS A 95 4.45 16.52 4.68
C LYS A 95 3.35 16.42 3.63
N ASP A 96 3.72 16.29 2.36
CA ASP A 96 2.76 16.13 1.28
C ASP A 96 2.02 14.79 1.35
N ILE A 97 2.67 13.70 1.77
CA ILE A 97 2.00 12.41 2.04
C ILE A 97 0.98 12.57 3.17
N VAL A 98 1.37 13.17 4.31
CA VAL A 98 0.46 13.39 5.44
C VAL A 98 -0.76 14.23 5.03
N ARG A 99 -0.53 15.33 4.31
CA ARG A 99 -1.61 16.19 3.81
C ARG A 99 -2.58 15.46 2.88
N ASN A 100 -2.07 14.65 1.94
CA ASN A 100 -2.92 13.89 1.04
C ASN A 100 -3.71 12.79 1.76
N LEU A 101 -3.11 12.15 2.77
CA LEU A 101 -3.80 11.18 3.63
C LEU A 101 -4.94 11.83 4.41
N ASP A 102 -4.69 13.00 5.00
CA ASP A 102 -5.70 13.78 5.72
C ASP A 102 -6.91 14.12 4.83
N VAL A 103 -6.67 14.61 3.60
CA VAL A 103 -7.75 14.87 2.64
C VAL A 103 -8.50 13.58 2.30
N TYR A 104 -7.79 12.48 1.99
CA TYR A 104 -8.43 11.21 1.67
C TYR A 104 -9.30 10.67 2.82
N ILE A 105 -8.80 10.72 4.06
CA ILE A 105 -9.53 10.30 5.26
C ILE A 105 -10.80 11.15 5.45
N ARG A 106 -10.71 12.46 5.24
CA ARG A 106 -11.86 13.36 5.29
C ARG A 106 -12.89 13.08 4.20
N ASP A 107 -12.47 12.87 2.96
CA ASP A 107 -13.36 12.55 1.83
C ASP A 107 -14.16 11.26 2.09
N ARG A 108 -13.60 10.36 2.89
CA ARG A 108 -14.23 9.09 3.31
C ARG A 108 -15.11 9.22 4.55
N ASN A 109 -15.17 10.39 5.18
CA ASN A 109 -15.83 10.61 6.47
C ASN A 109 -15.35 9.65 7.57
N ALA A 110 -14.08 9.23 7.52
CA ALA A 110 -13.53 8.28 8.48
C ALA A 110 -13.20 8.99 9.81
N ASN A 111 -13.88 8.58 10.90
CA ASN A 111 -13.58 9.08 12.24
C ASN A 111 -12.37 8.33 12.82
N CYS A 112 -11.15 8.80 12.54
CA CYS A 112 -9.93 8.15 13.01
C CYS A 112 -9.85 8.05 14.54
N ALA A 113 -10.34 9.05 15.28
CA ALA A 113 -10.35 8.99 16.74
C ALA A 113 -11.20 7.82 17.27
N ALA A 114 -12.34 7.53 16.64
CA ALA A 114 -13.16 6.37 16.99
C ALA A 114 -12.56 5.06 16.48
N LEU A 115 -12.07 5.04 15.24
CA LEU A 115 -11.54 3.85 14.58
C LEU A 115 -10.28 3.31 15.28
N LEU A 116 -9.43 4.19 15.81
CA LEU A 116 -8.17 3.81 16.45
C LEU A 116 -8.32 3.37 17.91
N ARG A 117 -9.46 3.62 18.59
CA ARG A 117 -9.69 3.15 19.98
C ARG A 117 -9.56 1.63 20.13
N ASN A 118 -9.95 0.90 19.09
CA ASN A 118 -9.96 -0.57 19.07
C ASN A 118 -8.79 -1.15 18.25
N VAL A 119 -7.79 -0.33 17.91
CA VAL A 119 -6.56 -0.80 17.28
C VAL A 119 -5.53 -0.95 18.37
N THR A 120 -5.17 -2.20 18.67
CA THR A 120 -4.10 -2.49 19.63
C THR A 120 -2.79 -1.99 19.06
N SER A 121 -2.15 -1.05 19.76
CA SER A 121 -0.80 -0.63 19.41
C SER A 121 0.16 -1.81 19.59
N THR A 122 1.07 -1.98 18.64
CA THR A 122 2.11 -3.00 18.72
C THR A 122 3.42 -2.38 19.21
N ASN A 123 4.19 -3.12 20.02
CA ASN A 123 5.57 -2.75 20.34
C ASN A 123 6.56 -3.19 19.26
N VAL A 124 6.07 -3.86 18.20
CA VAL A 124 6.91 -4.29 17.09
C VAL A 124 7.14 -3.09 16.19
N THR A 125 8.41 -2.77 15.95
CA THR A 125 8.78 -1.66 15.09
C THR A 125 9.48 -2.13 13.83
N LYS A 126 9.16 -1.52 12.69
CA LYS A 126 9.79 -1.75 11.39
C LYS A 126 10.33 -0.46 10.79
N PRO A 127 11.28 -0.54 9.86
CA PRO A 127 11.76 0.64 9.14
C PRO A 127 10.63 1.38 8.43
N ILE A 128 10.67 2.71 8.37
CA ILE A 128 9.68 3.52 7.63
C ILE A 128 9.44 3.03 6.20
N PRO A 129 10.46 2.58 5.42
CA PRO A 129 10.20 2.04 4.10
C PRO A 129 9.18 0.90 4.04
N GLU A 130 9.07 0.08 5.08
CA GLU A 130 8.03 -0.96 5.18
C GLU A 130 6.63 -0.36 5.40
N LEU A 131 6.52 0.70 6.23
CA LEU A 131 5.27 1.46 6.40
C LEU A 131 4.81 2.06 5.05
N VAL A 132 5.73 2.68 4.33
CA VAL A 132 5.47 3.31 3.02
C VAL A 132 5.10 2.25 1.97
N LYS A 133 5.75 1.09 1.99
CA LYS A 133 5.40 -0.05 1.13
C LYS A 133 3.98 -0.54 1.39
N HIS A 134 3.62 -0.77 2.66
CA HIS A 134 2.25 -1.14 3.03
C HIS A 134 1.23 -0.11 2.58
N LEU A 135 1.56 1.19 2.70
CA LEU A 135 0.69 2.26 2.22
C LEU A 135 0.45 2.16 0.71
N THR A 136 1.51 2.07 -0.09
CA THR A 136 1.42 1.95 -1.55
C THR A 136 0.64 0.70 -1.97
N ASP A 137 0.91 -0.45 -1.35
CA ASP A 137 0.21 -1.70 -1.65
C ASP A 137 -1.29 -1.60 -1.32
N CYS A 138 -1.65 -0.97 -0.21
CA CYS A 138 -3.04 -0.78 0.17
C CYS A 138 -3.79 0.20 -0.73
N ILE A 139 -3.14 1.27 -1.18
CA ILE A 139 -3.73 2.19 -2.18
C ILE A 139 -3.99 1.43 -3.48
N ARG A 140 -3.00 0.68 -3.98
CA ARG A 140 -3.15 -0.15 -5.18
C ARG A 140 -4.28 -1.17 -5.04
N SER A 141 -4.38 -1.83 -3.89
CA SER A 141 -5.45 -2.81 -3.62
C SER A 141 -6.84 -2.17 -3.66
N ARG A 142 -7.03 -0.98 -3.07
CA ARG A 142 -8.32 -0.25 -3.09
C ARG A 142 -8.72 0.15 -4.51
N ASN A 143 -7.77 0.49 -5.36
CA ASN A 143 -8.03 0.87 -6.75
C ASN A 143 -8.49 -0.31 -7.61
N ILE A 144 -7.99 -1.51 -7.32
CA ILE A 144 -8.34 -2.73 -8.05
C ILE A 144 -9.71 -3.27 -7.64
N HIS A 145 -10.04 -3.21 -6.35
CA HIS A 145 -11.25 -3.85 -5.82
C HIS A 145 -12.44 -2.90 -5.67
N GLY A 146 -12.26 -1.60 -5.90
CA GLY A 146 -13.30 -0.61 -5.65
C GLY A 146 -13.60 -0.45 -4.14
N ASN A 147 -14.35 0.59 -3.80
CA ASN A 147 -14.68 0.92 -2.42
C ASN A 147 -15.57 -0.15 -1.76
N HIS A 148 -14.96 -1.09 -1.04
CA HIS A 148 -15.62 -1.81 0.04
C HIS A 148 -15.53 -1.03 1.36
#